data_AF-A0A0B4X6T6-F1
#
_entry.id   AF-A0A0B4X6T6-F1
#
_cell.length_a   1.000
_cell.length_b   1.000
_cell.length_c   1.000
_cell.angle_alpha   90.00
_cell.angle_beta   90.00
_cell.angle_gamma   90.00
#
_symmetry.space_group_name_H-M   'P 1'
#
loop_
_entity.id
_entity.type
_entity.pdbx_description
1 polymer ?
#
loop_
_entity_poly.entity_id
_entity_poly.type
_entity_poly.pdbx_seq_one_letter_code
_entity_poly.pdbx_strand_id
1 'polypeptide(L)'
;MIEYTLLFGLGFLTAAFLVFLISPAIHRRIVWYTENRMKATMPLTPQEVRAQKDMVRALYAAENARTAQDLIREREKSLSLQLRHDSLALDAGRLSSELGALQAQIGDLNVEAAEMRSRLRKDENYISQLKTSLHIAEQATSAKESEIETLRTRLNKFAEKADNLKIDMAARDTEMESLKSLANALRDERDTLRQDVNLLQKRAKDAEQKLTQQEHLVIRLEDKCAREAAAAADKETLLGRRQQEIAKLKEQLKSLNAGLRKANRGLRDAGLATLETKGEELMQEESPASELDSAAVAARLAEEVRARSAAVSDRISKAKATTGNDSAMREEIASIAAGMVALTALNEGPSSPIRDLLPEDAGNEEGERVSLAQRAATILSQPG
;
A
#
# COMPACT_ATOMS: atom_id res chain seq x y z
N MET A 1 47.35 -19.77 182.36
CA MET A 1 47.64 -19.58 180.93
C MET A 1 47.50 -18.12 180.48
N ILE A 2 46.31 -17.51 180.53
CA ILE A 2 46.10 -16.09 180.12
C ILE A 2 47.06 -15.10 180.80
N GLU A 3 47.42 -15.35 182.06
CA GLU A 3 48.39 -14.56 182.84
C GLU A 3 49.77 -14.43 182.17
N TYR A 4 50.32 -15.51 181.62
CA TYR A 4 51.59 -15.45 180.88
C TYR A 4 51.47 -14.63 179.59
N THR A 5 50.31 -14.68 178.93
CA THR A 5 50.03 -13.84 177.75
C THR A 5 49.90 -12.35 178.10
N LEU A 6 49.32 -12.03 179.27
CA LEU A 6 49.25 -10.66 179.79
C LEU A 6 50.64 -10.12 180.20
N LEU A 7 51.46 -10.92 180.89
CA LEU A 7 52.83 -10.52 181.25
C LEU A 7 53.71 -10.35 180.01
N PHE A 8 53.59 -11.23 179.01
CA PHE A 8 54.26 -11.05 177.72
C PHE A 8 53.77 -9.80 176.98
N GLY A 9 52.46 -9.54 176.98
CA GLY A 9 51.87 -8.33 176.40
C GLY A 9 52.35 -7.04 177.07
N LEU A 10 52.46 -7.03 178.41
CA LEU A 10 53.00 -5.90 179.17
C LEU A 10 54.50 -5.69 178.90
N GLY A 11 55.28 -6.77 178.84
CA GLY A 11 56.69 -6.74 178.45
C GLY A 11 56.90 -6.18 177.04
N PHE A 12 56.08 -6.61 176.07
CA PHE A 12 56.10 -6.08 174.71
C PHE A 12 55.69 -4.60 174.67
N LEU A 13 54.64 -4.21 175.41
CA LEU A 13 54.16 -2.83 175.45
C LEU A 13 55.20 -1.87 176.04
N THR A 14 55.87 -2.27 177.12
CA THR A 14 56.95 -1.48 177.74
C THR A 14 58.20 -1.37 176.84
N ALA A 15 58.58 -2.45 176.15
CA ALA A 15 59.63 -2.41 175.14
C ALA A 15 59.28 -1.48 173.96
N ALA A 16 58.05 -1.56 173.44
CA ALA A 16 57.56 -0.67 172.39
C ALA A 16 57.53 0.81 172.84
N PHE A 17 57.15 1.08 174.08
CA PHE A 17 57.16 2.43 174.66
C PHE A 17 58.58 3.00 174.76
N LEU A 18 59.56 2.21 175.20
CA LEU A 18 60.98 2.61 175.23
C LEU A 18 61.53 2.91 173.82
N VAL A 19 61.20 2.08 172.83
CA VAL A 19 61.54 2.33 171.42
C VAL A 19 60.92 3.64 170.92
N PHE A 20 59.65 3.90 171.26
CA PHE A 20 58.96 5.14 170.86
C PHE A 20 59.55 6.39 171.53
N LEU A 21 60.04 6.28 172.77
CA LEU A 21 60.66 7.38 173.50
C LEU A 21 62.06 7.72 172.95
N ILE A 22 62.82 6.71 172.53
CA ILE A 22 64.18 6.88 171.98
C ILE A 22 64.15 7.25 170.48
N SER A 23 63.13 6.82 169.73
CA SER A 23 62.99 7.04 168.28
C SER A 23 63.17 8.51 167.82
N PRO A 24 62.55 9.53 168.44
CA PRO A 24 62.74 10.94 168.06
C PRO A 24 64.19 11.42 168.17
N ALA A 25 64.94 10.93 169.18
CA ALA A 25 66.33 11.30 169.39
C ALA A 25 67.25 10.64 168.34
N ILE A 26 67.02 9.36 168.04
CA ILE A 26 67.73 8.66 166.94
C ILE A 26 67.40 9.32 165.60
N HIS A 27 66.13 9.62 165.32
CA HIS A 27 65.71 10.24 164.06
C HIS A 27 66.33 11.63 163.88
N ARG A 28 66.31 12.50 164.91
CA ARG A 28 67.01 13.80 164.87
C ARG A 28 68.51 13.65 164.58
N ARG A 29 69.16 12.65 165.18
CA ARG A 29 70.60 12.39 164.97
C ARG A 29 70.89 11.86 163.56
N ILE A 30 70.03 10.99 163.02
CA ILE A 30 70.11 10.53 161.63
C ILE A 30 69.92 11.72 160.68
N VAL A 31 68.86 12.53 160.86
CA VAL A 31 68.60 13.72 160.02
C VAL A 31 69.81 14.64 160.00
N TRP A 32 70.38 15.00 161.16
CA TRP A 32 71.57 15.86 161.23
C TRP A 32 72.78 15.25 160.51
N TYR A 33 73.09 13.96 160.72
CA TYR A 33 74.18 13.31 160.00
C TYR A 33 73.92 13.20 158.49
N THR A 34 72.68 12.97 158.05
CA THR A 34 72.34 12.97 156.62
C THR A 34 72.44 14.36 156.01
N GLU A 35 72.00 15.41 156.71
CA GLU A 35 72.07 16.79 156.23
C GLU A 35 73.54 17.27 156.15
N ASN A 36 74.35 17.02 157.18
CA ASN A 36 75.77 17.34 157.15
C ASN A 36 76.54 16.50 156.13
N ARG A 37 76.20 15.21 155.95
CA ARG A 37 76.85 14.39 154.92
C ARG A 37 76.48 14.85 153.52
N MET A 38 75.20 15.16 153.25
CA MET A 38 74.76 15.74 151.97
C MET A 38 75.46 17.08 151.69
N LYS A 39 75.55 17.98 152.68
CA LYS A 39 76.31 19.24 152.56
C LYS A 39 77.81 19.03 152.30
N ALA A 40 78.39 17.96 152.84
CA ALA A 40 79.81 17.64 152.65
C ALA A 40 80.10 16.91 151.32
N THR A 41 79.15 16.16 150.76
CA THR A 41 79.33 15.40 149.51
C THR A 41 78.68 16.05 148.28
N MET A 42 77.88 17.10 148.46
CA MET A 42 77.12 17.76 147.38
C MET A 42 77.28 19.29 147.49
N PRO A 43 78.23 19.90 146.78
CA PRO A 43 78.52 21.33 146.86
C PRO A 43 77.50 22.15 146.06
N LEU A 44 76.28 22.27 146.59
CA LEU A 44 75.19 23.06 145.99
C LEU A 44 74.50 23.93 147.07
N THR A 45 74.31 25.21 146.78
CA THR A 45 73.61 26.12 147.70
C THR A 45 72.09 26.00 147.60
N PRO A 46 71.32 26.44 148.63
CA PRO A 46 69.86 26.46 148.57
C PRO A 46 69.28 27.35 147.45
N GLN A 47 70.07 28.26 146.88
CA GLN A 47 69.69 29.06 145.72
C GLN A 47 69.87 28.27 144.42
N GLU A 48 70.98 27.55 144.26
CA GLU A 48 71.20 26.65 143.11
C GLU A 48 70.15 25.53 143.05
N VAL A 49 69.72 24.96 144.18
CA VAL A 49 68.66 23.93 144.18
C VAL A 49 67.33 24.50 143.69
N ARG A 50 67.02 25.78 143.96
CA ARG A 50 65.85 26.46 143.39
C ARG A 50 66.05 26.76 141.90
N ALA A 51 67.20 27.29 141.51
CA ALA A 51 67.54 27.56 140.12
C ALA A 51 67.49 26.28 139.26
N GLN A 52 68.01 25.14 139.75
CA GLN A 52 67.91 23.84 139.09
C GLN A 52 66.45 23.36 138.98
N LYS A 53 65.64 23.53 140.03
CA LYS A 53 64.22 23.16 140.00
C LYS A 53 63.42 23.99 138.99
N ASP A 54 63.64 25.29 138.95
CA ASP A 54 62.95 26.17 138.00
C ASP A 54 63.54 26.08 136.58
N MET A 55 64.83 25.73 136.44
CA MET A 55 65.43 25.32 135.16
C MET A 55 64.80 24.02 134.64
N VAL A 56 64.63 22.98 135.47
CA VAL A 56 63.95 21.74 135.05
C VAL A 56 62.49 22.00 134.69
N ARG A 57 61.80 22.88 135.42
CA ARG A 57 60.44 23.34 135.06
C ARG A 57 60.45 24.09 133.72
N ALA A 58 61.43 24.96 133.47
CA ALA A 58 61.54 25.72 132.22
C ALA A 58 61.91 24.84 131.02
N LEU A 59 62.82 23.86 131.21
CA LEU A 59 63.16 22.85 130.21
C LEU A 59 61.93 22.01 129.87
N TYR A 60 61.24 21.45 130.87
CA TYR A 60 60.02 20.68 130.63
C TYR A 60 58.92 21.52 129.97
N ALA A 61 58.77 22.80 130.34
CA ALA A 61 57.83 23.71 129.68
C ALA A 61 58.23 24.02 128.22
N ALA A 62 59.52 24.19 127.93
CA ALA A 62 60.03 24.43 126.58
C ALA A 62 59.93 23.18 125.69
N GLU A 63 60.23 21.99 126.24
CA GLU A 63 60.06 20.70 125.56
C GLU A 63 58.59 20.38 125.29
N ASN A 64 57.70 20.63 126.26
CA ASN A 64 56.25 20.49 126.09
C ASN A 64 55.70 21.51 125.07
N ALA A 65 56.13 22.78 125.12
CA ALA A 65 55.75 23.78 124.12
C ALA A 65 56.26 23.44 122.71
N ARG A 66 57.50 22.94 122.60
CA ARG A 66 58.08 22.49 121.32
C ARG A 66 57.35 21.28 120.77
N THR A 67 57.16 20.24 121.56
CA THR A 67 56.45 19.02 121.14
C THR A 67 54.98 19.31 120.82
N ALA A 68 54.31 20.23 121.54
CA ALA A 68 52.99 20.72 121.17
C ALA A 68 53.00 21.48 119.83
N GLN A 69 53.98 22.34 119.58
CA GLN A 69 54.10 23.06 118.30
C GLN A 69 54.40 22.10 117.14
N ASP A 70 55.29 21.13 117.32
CA ASP A 70 55.62 20.13 116.31
C ASP A 70 54.43 19.19 116.06
N LEU A 71 53.66 18.81 117.10
CA LEU A 71 52.39 18.08 116.97
C LEU A 71 51.31 18.89 116.23
N ILE A 72 51.25 20.22 116.42
CA ILE A 72 50.36 21.11 115.64
C ILE A 72 50.80 21.10 114.17
N ARG A 73 52.10 21.29 113.88
CA ARG A 73 52.65 21.25 112.51
C ARG A 73 52.37 19.92 111.81
N GLU A 74 52.55 18.79 112.47
CA GLU A 74 52.24 17.48 111.86
C GLU A 74 50.73 17.26 111.67
N ARG A 75 49.87 17.81 112.55
CA ARG A 75 48.42 17.82 112.31
C ARG A 75 48.02 18.68 111.12
N GLU A 76 48.55 19.90 111.01
CA GLU A 76 48.33 20.80 109.88
C GLU A 76 48.78 20.14 108.56
N LYS A 77 49.97 19.53 108.55
CA LYS A 77 50.46 18.72 107.41
C LYS A 77 49.50 17.57 107.10
N SER A 78 49.13 16.75 108.08
CA SER A 78 48.26 15.58 107.85
C SER A 78 46.88 15.99 107.31
N LEU A 79 46.30 17.08 107.83
CA LEU A 79 45.04 17.63 107.33
C LEU A 79 45.20 18.15 105.89
N SER A 80 46.30 18.85 105.57
CA SER A 80 46.58 19.33 104.21
C SER A 80 46.79 18.19 103.21
N LEU A 81 47.35 17.05 103.66
CA LEU A 81 47.52 15.84 102.86
C LEU A 81 46.20 15.08 102.69
N GLN A 82 45.37 15.00 103.73
CA GLN A 82 44.01 14.43 103.65
C GLN A 82 43.15 15.22 102.67
N LEU A 83 43.06 16.55 102.82
CA LEU A 83 42.29 17.39 101.90
C LEU A 83 42.74 17.28 100.43
N ARG A 84 44.06 17.11 100.19
CA ARG A 84 44.61 16.84 98.84
C ARG A 84 44.31 15.44 98.33
N HIS A 85 44.36 14.43 99.20
CA HIS A 85 43.97 13.07 98.87
C HIS A 85 42.48 13.01 98.50
N ASP A 86 41.63 13.69 99.27
CA ASP A 86 40.18 13.70 99.06
C ASP A 86 39.80 14.47 97.80
N SER A 87 40.47 15.58 97.47
CA SER A 87 40.30 16.24 96.17
C SER A 87 40.75 15.34 95.00
N LEU A 88 41.90 14.67 95.12
CA LEU A 88 42.38 13.73 94.10
C LEU A 88 41.47 12.51 93.95
N ALA A 89 40.84 12.05 95.02
CA ALA A 89 39.86 10.95 95.00
C ALA A 89 38.55 11.38 94.31
N LEU A 90 38.09 12.62 94.52
CA LEU A 90 36.96 13.20 93.80
C LEU A 90 37.28 13.37 92.31
N ASP A 91 38.45 13.89 91.95
CA ASP A 91 38.89 14.04 90.56
C ASP A 91 39.05 12.68 89.86
N ALA A 92 39.62 11.68 90.53
CA ALA A 92 39.72 10.31 90.01
C ALA A 92 38.35 9.64 89.87
N GLY A 93 37.43 9.87 90.81
CA GLY A 93 36.03 9.42 90.71
C GLY A 93 35.32 10.05 89.52
N ARG A 94 35.48 11.37 89.33
CA ARG A 94 34.96 12.10 88.17
C ARG A 94 35.51 11.54 86.85
N LEU A 95 36.84 11.45 86.72
CA LEU A 95 37.49 10.93 85.51
C LEU A 95 37.10 9.48 85.21
N SER A 96 36.89 8.63 86.22
CA SER A 96 36.39 7.27 86.00
C SER A 96 34.94 7.25 85.48
N SER A 97 34.08 8.19 85.93
CA SER A 97 32.72 8.34 85.39
C SER A 97 32.71 8.90 83.96
N GLU A 98 33.58 9.85 83.63
CA GLU A 98 33.73 10.39 82.27
C GLU A 98 34.28 9.33 81.30
N LEU A 99 35.25 8.52 81.74
CA LEU A 99 35.74 7.35 80.98
C LEU A 99 34.65 6.29 80.78
N GLY A 100 33.84 6.01 81.80
CA GLY A 100 32.72 5.06 81.69
C GLY A 100 31.65 5.54 80.69
N ALA A 101 31.31 6.83 80.71
CA ALA A 101 30.38 7.43 79.77
C ALA A 101 30.91 7.40 78.32
N LEU A 102 32.19 7.71 78.11
CA LEU A 102 32.84 7.60 76.81
C LEU A 102 32.93 6.16 76.31
N GLN A 103 33.18 5.18 77.19
CA GLN A 103 33.16 3.76 76.83
C GLN A 103 31.77 3.29 76.42
N ALA A 104 30.71 3.73 77.10
CA ALA A 104 29.34 3.46 76.69
C ALA A 104 29.02 4.04 75.30
N GLN A 105 29.35 5.33 75.08
CA GLN A 105 29.16 5.98 73.79
C GLN A 105 29.94 5.31 72.65
N ILE A 106 31.17 4.84 72.91
CA ILE A 106 31.95 4.04 71.96
C ILE A 106 31.27 2.68 71.70
N GLY A 107 30.64 2.07 72.70
CA GLY A 107 29.80 0.88 72.53
C GLY A 107 28.64 1.12 71.58
N ASP A 108 27.84 2.15 71.84
CA ASP A 108 26.65 2.51 71.03
C ASP A 108 27.04 2.81 69.58
N LEU A 109 28.06 3.66 69.35
CA LEU A 109 28.56 3.97 68.01
C LEU A 109 29.10 2.74 67.26
N ASN A 110 29.66 1.75 67.97
CA ASN A 110 30.07 0.48 67.36
C ASN A 110 28.87 -0.39 66.97
N VAL A 111 27.77 -0.37 67.73
CA VAL A 111 26.52 -1.05 67.38
C VAL A 111 25.86 -0.39 66.18
N GLU A 112 25.75 0.94 66.14
CA GLU A 112 25.26 1.69 64.98
C GLU A 112 26.10 1.40 63.73
N ALA A 113 27.42 1.45 63.85
CA ALA A 113 28.32 1.13 62.75
C ALA A 113 28.27 -0.35 62.33
N ALA A 114 27.90 -1.27 63.21
CA ALA A 114 27.64 -2.67 62.86
C ALA A 114 26.30 -2.83 62.11
N GLU A 115 25.25 -2.12 62.56
CA GLU A 115 23.95 -2.14 61.90
C GLU A 115 24.02 -1.51 60.50
N MET A 116 24.68 -0.35 60.34
CA MET A 116 24.85 0.30 59.05
C MET A 116 25.64 -0.57 58.05
N ARG A 117 26.65 -1.31 58.50
CA ARG A 117 27.34 -2.33 57.66
C ARG A 117 26.43 -3.51 57.31
N SER A 118 25.50 -3.89 58.19
CA SER A 118 24.49 -4.93 57.94
C SER A 118 23.44 -4.48 56.92
N ARG A 119 22.98 -3.23 57.01
CA ARG A 119 22.09 -2.59 56.03
C ARG A 119 22.77 -2.52 54.66
N LEU A 120 23.98 -1.95 54.59
CA LEU A 120 24.75 -1.86 53.34
C LEU A 120 24.90 -3.22 52.63
N ARG A 121 25.22 -4.30 53.37
CA ARG A 121 25.30 -5.65 52.80
C ARG A 121 23.96 -6.20 52.28
N LYS A 122 22.83 -5.83 52.89
CA LYS A 122 21.49 -6.19 52.38
C LYS A 122 21.20 -5.42 51.09
N ASP A 123 21.56 -4.15 51.04
CA ASP A 123 21.37 -3.29 49.88
C ASP A 123 22.28 -3.70 48.71
N GLU A 124 23.54 -4.06 48.97
CA GLU A 124 24.47 -4.65 47.99
C GLU A 124 23.91 -5.95 47.40
N ASN A 125 23.40 -6.86 48.24
CA ASN A 125 22.76 -8.09 47.81
C ASN A 125 21.50 -7.81 46.98
N TYR A 126 20.63 -6.89 47.42
CA TYR A 126 19.45 -6.47 46.66
C TYR A 126 19.80 -5.84 45.31
N ILE A 127 20.82 -4.98 45.25
CA ILE A 127 21.33 -4.39 44.00
C ILE A 127 21.87 -5.48 43.06
N SER A 128 22.54 -6.52 43.58
CA SER A 128 23.01 -7.64 42.76
C SER A 128 21.85 -8.45 42.17
N GLN A 129 20.80 -8.71 42.96
CA GLN A 129 19.58 -9.39 42.51
C GLN A 129 18.80 -8.54 41.49
N LEU A 130 18.73 -7.23 41.73
CA LEU A 130 18.08 -6.31 40.81
C LEU A 130 18.83 -6.27 39.47
N LYS A 131 20.17 -6.21 39.49
CA LYS A 131 21.01 -6.29 38.28
C LYS A 131 20.82 -7.60 37.50
N THR A 132 20.74 -8.75 38.15
CA THR A 132 20.49 -10.02 37.44
C THR A 132 19.07 -10.07 36.87
N SER A 133 18.06 -9.57 37.60
CA SER A 133 16.68 -9.48 37.10
C SER A 133 16.55 -8.52 35.90
N LEU A 134 17.25 -7.38 35.94
CA LEU A 134 17.32 -6.42 34.85
C LEU A 134 17.97 -7.06 33.62
N HIS A 135 19.10 -7.74 33.77
CA HIS A 135 19.78 -8.37 32.66
C HIS A 135 18.96 -9.51 32.02
N ILE A 136 18.21 -10.27 32.81
CA ILE A 136 17.25 -11.27 32.30
C ILE A 136 16.12 -10.59 31.52
N ALA A 137 15.62 -9.43 31.99
CA ALA A 137 14.62 -8.66 31.28
C ALA A 137 15.16 -8.06 29.96
N GLU A 138 16.37 -7.52 29.95
CA GLU A 138 17.07 -7.01 28.75
C GLU A 138 17.27 -8.10 27.69
N GLN A 139 17.70 -9.31 28.10
CA GLN A 139 17.80 -10.47 27.21
C GLN A 139 16.42 -10.87 26.66
N ALA A 140 15.38 -10.85 27.49
CA ALA A 140 14.02 -11.17 27.07
C ALA A 140 13.44 -10.12 26.10
N THR A 141 13.70 -8.82 26.29
CA THR A 141 13.30 -7.78 25.34
C THR A 141 14.04 -7.91 24.02
N SER A 142 15.37 -8.12 24.05
CA SER A 142 16.17 -8.31 22.83
C SER A 142 15.73 -9.55 22.03
N ALA A 143 15.41 -10.65 22.72
CA ALA A 143 14.81 -11.83 22.08
C ALA A 143 13.47 -11.50 21.41
N LYS A 144 12.58 -10.76 22.10
CA LYS A 144 11.28 -10.34 21.55
C LYS A 144 11.40 -9.34 20.39
N GLU A 145 12.39 -8.46 20.40
CA GLU A 145 12.71 -7.59 19.26
C GLU A 145 13.11 -8.43 18.04
N SER A 146 13.98 -9.42 18.20
CA SER A 146 14.36 -10.34 17.11
C SER A 146 13.17 -11.16 16.59
N GLU A 147 12.26 -11.62 17.47
CA GLU A 147 11.00 -12.26 17.05
C GLU A 147 10.15 -11.30 16.22
N ILE A 148 9.98 -10.05 16.66
CA ILE A 148 9.22 -9.01 15.96
C ILE A 148 9.84 -8.72 14.58
N GLU A 149 11.16 -8.69 14.43
CA GLU A 149 11.82 -8.54 13.13
C GLU A 149 11.59 -9.73 12.19
N THR A 150 11.65 -10.98 12.70
CA THR A 150 11.31 -12.15 11.89
C THR A 150 9.83 -12.17 11.50
N LEU A 151 8.92 -11.65 12.34
CA LEU A 151 7.51 -11.50 12.03
C LEU A 151 7.26 -10.38 11.00
N ARG A 152 7.92 -9.22 11.13
CA ARG A 152 7.87 -8.12 10.14
C ARG A 152 8.36 -8.58 8.77
N THR A 153 9.51 -9.25 8.70
CA THR A 153 10.05 -9.76 7.43
C THR A 153 9.20 -10.88 6.82
N ARG A 154 8.50 -11.69 7.63
CA ARG A 154 7.47 -12.62 7.14
C ARG A 154 6.22 -11.89 6.61
N LEU A 155 5.76 -10.86 7.32
CA LEU A 155 4.60 -10.05 6.92
C LEU A 155 4.85 -9.35 5.59
N ASN A 156 6.01 -8.70 5.41
CA ASN A 156 6.41 -8.09 4.14
C ASN A 156 6.40 -9.12 2.99
N LYS A 157 6.97 -10.32 3.20
CA LYS A 157 6.94 -11.42 2.23
C LYS A 157 5.53 -11.98 1.94
N PHE A 158 4.56 -11.77 2.83
CA PHE A 158 3.15 -12.07 2.56
C PHE A 158 2.44 -10.92 1.84
N ALA A 159 2.80 -9.66 2.10
CA ALA A 159 2.32 -8.50 1.35
C ALA A 159 2.80 -8.54 -0.11
N GLU A 160 4.10 -8.76 -0.34
CA GLU A 160 4.70 -8.99 -1.67
C GLU A 160 3.96 -10.09 -2.45
N LYS A 161 3.65 -11.22 -1.79
CA LYS A 161 2.87 -12.31 -2.41
C LYS A 161 1.43 -11.91 -2.69
N ALA A 162 0.77 -11.16 -1.80
CA ALA A 162 -0.59 -10.69 -2.01
C ALA A 162 -0.67 -9.67 -3.15
N ASP A 163 0.33 -8.81 -3.32
CA ASP A 163 0.40 -7.85 -4.42
C ASP A 163 0.73 -8.53 -5.76
N ASN A 164 1.64 -9.51 -5.77
CA ASN A 164 1.86 -10.37 -6.95
C ASN A 164 0.56 -11.10 -7.36
N LEU A 165 -0.18 -11.68 -6.40
CA LEU A 165 -1.46 -12.34 -6.69
C LEU A 165 -2.55 -11.36 -7.20
N LYS A 166 -2.54 -10.08 -6.79
CA LYS A 166 -3.42 -9.05 -7.39
C LYS A 166 -3.03 -8.76 -8.84
N ILE A 167 -1.73 -8.74 -9.15
CA ILE A 167 -1.23 -8.55 -10.52
C ILE A 167 -1.62 -9.76 -11.40
N ASP A 168 -1.44 -10.99 -10.89
CA ASP A 168 -1.87 -12.21 -11.57
C ASP A 168 -3.38 -12.25 -11.80
N MET A 169 -4.19 -11.79 -10.83
CA MET A 169 -5.63 -11.65 -10.99
C MET A 169 -6.00 -10.60 -12.04
N ALA A 170 -5.41 -9.40 -12.00
CA ALA A 170 -5.66 -8.36 -13.00
C ALA A 170 -5.26 -8.81 -14.42
N ALA A 171 -4.15 -9.53 -14.56
CA ALA A 171 -3.76 -10.16 -15.82
C ALA A 171 -4.83 -11.17 -16.28
N ARG A 172 -5.30 -12.07 -15.40
CA ARG A 172 -6.39 -13.01 -15.68
C ARG A 172 -7.72 -12.33 -16.03
N ASP A 173 -8.02 -11.18 -15.44
CA ASP A 173 -9.20 -10.39 -15.80
C ASP A 173 -9.06 -9.83 -17.23
N THR A 174 -7.90 -9.30 -17.61
CA THR A 174 -7.66 -8.86 -19.01
C THR A 174 -7.65 -10.02 -20.01
N GLU A 175 -7.11 -11.19 -19.64
CA GLU A 175 -7.22 -12.42 -20.44
C GLU A 175 -8.71 -12.76 -20.64
N MET A 176 -9.52 -12.77 -19.57
CA MET A 176 -10.96 -13.03 -19.64
C MET A 176 -11.73 -11.99 -20.46
N GLU A 177 -11.34 -10.71 -20.43
CA GLU A 177 -11.96 -9.68 -21.29
C GLU A 177 -11.60 -9.87 -22.76
N SER A 178 -10.36 -10.22 -23.08
CA SER A 178 -9.96 -10.57 -24.46
C SER A 178 -10.67 -11.81 -24.99
N LEU A 179 -10.90 -12.82 -24.14
CA LEU A 179 -11.67 -14.01 -24.51
C LEU A 179 -13.16 -13.72 -24.65
N LYS A 180 -13.73 -12.80 -23.85
CA LYS A 180 -15.13 -12.34 -24.00
C LYS A 180 -15.32 -11.56 -25.31
N SER A 181 -14.40 -10.67 -25.67
CA SER A 181 -14.52 -9.90 -26.93
C SER A 181 -14.37 -10.81 -28.16
N LEU A 182 -13.43 -11.76 -28.14
CA LEU A 182 -13.29 -12.78 -29.18
C LEU A 182 -14.53 -13.70 -29.26
N ALA A 183 -15.08 -14.13 -28.13
CA ALA A 183 -16.30 -14.95 -28.10
C ALA A 183 -17.54 -14.19 -28.62
N ASN A 184 -17.59 -12.86 -28.43
CA ASN A 184 -18.62 -12.02 -29.04
C ASN A 184 -18.40 -11.86 -30.55
N ALA A 185 -17.18 -11.60 -31.02
CA ALA A 185 -16.87 -11.53 -32.45
C ALA A 185 -17.26 -12.83 -33.19
N LEU A 186 -16.88 -14.00 -32.66
CA LEU A 186 -17.30 -15.30 -33.20
C LEU A 186 -18.82 -15.54 -33.12
N ARG A 187 -19.52 -14.91 -32.16
CA ARG A 187 -20.99 -14.98 -32.04
C ARG A 187 -21.65 -14.16 -33.16
N ASP A 188 -21.11 -12.98 -33.44
CA ASP A 188 -21.61 -12.08 -34.47
C ASP A 188 -21.31 -12.62 -35.88
N GLU A 189 -20.10 -13.13 -36.13
CA GLU A 189 -19.73 -13.86 -37.36
C GLU A 189 -20.64 -15.08 -37.61
N ARG A 190 -20.93 -15.86 -36.56
CA ARG A 190 -21.87 -16.97 -36.65
C ARG A 190 -23.27 -16.49 -37.05
N ASP A 191 -23.73 -15.36 -36.51
CA ASP A 191 -25.08 -14.87 -36.77
C ASP A 191 -25.20 -14.09 -38.09
N THR A 192 -24.12 -13.52 -38.64
CA THR A 192 -24.08 -13.05 -40.05
C THR A 192 -24.05 -14.24 -41.00
N LEU A 193 -23.20 -15.24 -40.80
CA LEU A 193 -23.17 -16.47 -41.61
C LEU A 193 -24.53 -17.19 -41.61
N ARG A 194 -25.26 -17.19 -40.50
CA ARG A 194 -26.64 -17.68 -40.43
C ARG A 194 -27.61 -16.84 -41.24
N GLN A 195 -27.48 -15.51 -41.25
CA GLN A 195 -28.31 -14.64 -42.09
C GLN A 195 -28.01 -14.89 -43.58
N ASP A 196 -26.75 -15.01 -43.96
CA ASP A 196 -26.32 -15.31 -45.33
C ASP A 196 -26.83 -16.69 -45.79
N VAL A 197 -26.70 -17.74 -44.99
CA VAL A 197 -27.24 -19.07 -45.31
C VAL A 197 -28.77 -19.02 -45.49
N ASN A 198 -29.50 -18.31 -44.61
CA ASN A 198 -30.95 -18.13 -44.76
C ASN A 198 -31.32 -17.33 -46.03
N LEU A 199 -30.52 -16.33 -46.40
CA LEU A 199 -30.72 -15.49 -47.57
C LEU A 199 -30.39 -16.24 -48.87
N LEU A 200 -29.32 -17.03 -48.89
CA LEU A 200 -28.99 -17.95 -49.98
C LEU A 200 -30.05 -19.04 -50.13
N GLN A 201 -30.57 -19.61 -49.04
CA GLN A 201 -31.65 -20.61 -49.09
C GLN A 201 -32.96 -20.01 -49.64
N LYS A 202 -33.26 -18.73 -49.38
CA LYS A 202 -34.37 -18.02 -50.04
C LYS A 202 -34.11 -17.87 -51.54
N ARG A 203 -32.95 -17.33 -51.93
CA ARG A 203 -32.56 -17.17 -53.35
C ARG A 203 -32.57 -18.50 -54.12
N ALA A 204 -32.17 -19.59 -53.49
CA ALA A 204 -32.25 -20.94 -54.07
C ALA A 204 -33.71 -21.35 -54.34
N LYS A 205 -34.61 -21.21 -53.35
CA LYS A 205 -36.04 -21.48 -53.53
C LYS A 205 -36.69 -20.58 -54.58
N ASP A 206 -36.30 -19.31 -54.65
CA ASP A 206 -36.77 -18.37 -55.68
C ASP A 206 -36.28 -18.77 -57.08
N ALA A 207 -35.10 -19.41 -57.18
CA ALA A 207 -34.57 -19.95 -58.43
C ALA A 207 -35.23 -21.29 -58.81
N GLU A 208 -35.49 -22.19 -57.85
CA GLU A 208 -36.27 -23.43 -58.03
C GLU A 208 -37.71 -23.13 -58.51
N GLN A 209 -38.35 -22.10 -57.95
CA GLN A 209 -39.67 -21.63 -58.40
C GLN A 209 -39.62 -21.05 -59.82
N LYS A 210 -38.55 -20.33 -60.19
CA LYS A 210 -38.37 -19.86 -61.57
C LYS A 210 -38.08 -21.00 -62.54
N LEU A 211 -37.29 -22.00 -62.13
CA LEU A 211 -36.99 -23.18 -62.94
C LEU A 211 -38.27 -23.97 -63.22
N THR A 212 -39.05 -24.32 -62.20
CA THR A 212 -40.35 -25.00 -62.36
C THR A 212 -41.37 -24.20 -63.18
N GLN A 213 -41.38 -22.87 -63.07
CA GLN A 213 -42.16 -22.01 -63.98
C GLN A 213 -41.70 -22.10 -65.45
N GLN A 214 -40.39 -22.17 -65.70
CA GLN A 214 -39.84 -22.36 -67.04
C GLN A 214 -40.08 -23.79 -67.56
N GLU A 215 -39.95 -24.83 -66.74
CA GLU A 215 -40.31 -26.21 -67.08
C GLU A 215 -41.79 -26.29 -67.47
N HIS A 216 -42.69 -25.67 -66.69
CA HIS A 216 -44.11 -25.56 -67.04
C HIS A 216 -44.37 -24.67 -68.27
N LEU A 217 -43.47 -23.77 -68.68
CA LEU A 217 -43.55 -23.05 -69.95
C LEU A 217 -43.09 -23.92 -71.12
N VAL A 218 -41.96 -24.63 -70.97
CA VAL A 218 -41.42 -25.58 -71.95
C VAL A 218 -42.44 -26.67 -72.24
N ILE A 219 -42.99 -27.34 -71.21
CA ILE A 219 -44.04 -28.36 -71.38
C ILE A 219 -45.26 -27.78 -72.13
N ARG A 220 -45.68 -26.54 -71.85
CA ARG A 220 -46.77 -25.87 -72.57
C ARG A 220 -46.43 -25.45 -74.00
N LEU A 221 -45.14 -25.32 -74.34
CA LEU A 221 -44.67 -25.10 -75.71
C LEU A 221 -44.55 -26.43 -76.46
N GLU A 222 -44.04 -27.48 -75.82
CA GLU A 222 -44.01 -28.85 -76.34
C GLU A 222 -45.43 -29.36 -76.63
N ASP A 223 -46.39 -29.14 -75.72
CA ASP A 223 -47.82 -29.42 -75.92
C ASP A 223 -48.40 -28.69 -77.15
N LYS A 224 -47.98 -27.44 -77.38
CA LYS A 224 -48.40 -26.66 -78.55
C LYS A 224 -47.77 -27.19 -79.82
N CYS A 225 -46.45 -27.38 -79.83
CA CYS A 225 -45.71 -27.97 -80.95
C CYS A 225 -46.25 -29.36 -81.31
N ALA A 226 -46.62 -30.19 -80.33
CA ALA A 226 -47.24 -31.49 -80.56
C ALA A 226 -48.65 -31.36 -81.19
N ARG A 227 -49.48 -30.41 -80.74
CA ARG A 227 -50.80 -30.12 -81.34
C ARG A 227 -50.68 -29.52 -82.74
N GLU A 228 -49.71 -28.64 -82.97
CA GLU A 228 -49.44 -28.03 -84.27
C GLU A 228 -48.85 -29.03 -85.25
N ALA A 229 -47.96 -29.93 -84.80
CA ALA A 229 -47.46 -31.06 -85.58
C ALA A 229 -48.57 -32.09 -85.89
N ALA A 230 -49.46 -32.39 -84.96
CA ALA A 230 -50.64 -33.22 -85.22
C ALA A 230 -51.58 -32.56 -86.23
N ALA A 231 -51.87 -31.26 -86.08
CA ALA A 231 -52.68 -30.50 -87.03
C ALA A 231 -51.97 -30.32 -88.40
N ALA A 232 -50.64 -30.35 -88.45
CA ALA A 232 -49.86 -30.40 -89.69
C ALA A 232 -49.97 -31.79 -90.34
N ALA A 233 -49.84 -32.88 -89.59
CA ALA A 233 -50.05 -34.25 -90.09
C ALA A 233 -51.49 -34.49 -90.57
N ASP A 234 -52.50 -33.92 -89.90
CA ASP A 234 -53.90 -33.92 -90.37
C ASP A 234 -54.03 -33.14 -91.68
N LYS A 235 -53.39 -31.96 -91.80
CA LYS A 235 -53.34 -31.22 -93.07
C LYS A 235 -52.59 -32.00 -94.16
N GLU A 236 -51.50 -32.68 -93.85
CA GLU A 236 -50.74 -33.51 -94.79
C GLU A 236 -51.52 -34.74 -95.23
N THR A 237 -52.26 -35.42 -94.34
CA THR A 237 -53.14 -36.53 -94.75
C THR A 237 -54.36 -36.05 -95.52
N LEU A 238 -54.90 -34.85 -95.23
CA LEU A 238 -55.94 -34.20 -96.05
C LEU A 238 -55.39 -33.77 -97.41
N LEU A 239 -54.18 -33.23 -97.49
CA LEU A 239 -53.49 -32.89 -98.73
C LEU A 239 -53.14 -34.16 -99.52
N GLY A 240 -52.70 -35.23 -98.86
CA GLY A 240 -52.46 -36.54 -99.46
C GLY A 240 -53.75 -37.17 -100.02
N ARG A 241 -54.88 -37.07 -99.29
CA ARG A 241 -56.21 -37.44 -99.80
C ARG A 241 -56.61 -36.58 -101.00
N ARG A 242 -56.48 -35.25 -100.92
CA ARG A 242 -56.71 -34.31 -102.04
C ARG A 242 -55.79 -34.60 -103.23
N GLN A 243 -54.54 -35.00 -103.01
CA GLN A 243 -53.58 -35.39 -104.05
C GLN A 243 -53.94 -36.75 -104.67
N GLN A 244 -54.43 -37.71 -103.88
CA GLN A 244 -54.98 -38.96 -104.40
C GLN A 244 -56.31 -38.75 -105.16
N GLU A 245 -57.15 -37.82 -104.71
CA GLU A 245 -58.34 -37.37 -105.43
C GLU A 245 -57.95 -36.66 -106.73
N ILE A 246 -56.96 -35.75 -106.71
CA ILE A 246 -56.40 -35.11 -107.91
C ILE A 246 -55.72 -36.14 -108.83
N ALA A 247 -55.09 -37.19 -108.29
CA ALA A 247 -54.52 -38.28 -109.09
C ALA A 247 -55.61 -39.12 -109.74
N LYS A 248 -56.66 -39.50 -108.99
CA LYS A 248 -57.85 -40.18 -109.50
C LYS A 248 -58.62 -39.33 -110.50
N LEU A 249 -58.73 -38.02 -110.29
CA LEU A 249 -59.35 -37.06 -111.21
C LEU A 249 -58.46 -36.84 -112.44
N LYS A 250 -57.13 -36.83 -112.31
CA LYS A 250 -56.19 -36.85 -113.45
C LYS A 250 -56.27 -38.17 -114.21
N GLU A 251 -56.53 -39.29 -113.55
CA GLU A 251 -56.70 -40.60 -114.18
C GLU A 251 -58.10 -40.79 -114.80
N GLN A 252 -59.13 -40.20 -114.21
CA GLN A 252 -60.46 -40.03 -114.80
C GLN A 252 -60.39 -39.06 -115.98
N LEU A 253 -59.65 -37.95 -115.89
CA LEU A 253 -59.37 -37.07 -117.04
C LEU A 253 -58.46 -37.76 -118.07
N LYS A 254 -57.58 -38.68 -117.69
CA LYS A 254 -56.73 -39.47 -118.62
C LYS A 254 -57.51 -40.60 -119.29
N SER A 255 -58.50 -41.20 -118.61
CA SER A 255 -59.38 -42.23 -119.16
C SER A 255 -60.56 -41.63 -119.94
N LEU A 256 -61.07 -40.46 -119.54
CA LEU A 256 -61.93 -39.60 -120.35
C LEU A 256 -61.16 -39.03 -121.54
N ASN A 257 -59.89 -38.61 -121.40
CA ASN A 257 -59.05 -38.28 -122.56
C ASN A 257 -58.67 -39.50 -123.38
N ALA A 258 -58.60 -40.71 -122.83
CA ALA A 258 -58.45 -41.94 -123.61
C ALA A 258 -59.76 -42.31 -124.33
N GLY A 259 -60.91 -42.00 -123.73
CA GLY A 259 -62.23 -42.03 -124.34
C GLY A 259 -62.32 -41.02 -125.49
N LEU A 260 -61.97 -39.76 -125.24
CA LEU A 260 -61.85 -38.70 -126.24
C LEU A 260 -60.78 -38.99 -127.29
N ARG A 261 -59.71 -39.75 -127.00
CA ARG A 261 -58.71 -40.20 -127.98
C ARG A 261 -59.08 -41.52 -128.68
N LYS A 262 -60.10 -42.25 -128.20
CA LYS A 262 -60.75 -43.35 -128.94
C LYS A 262 -61.89 -42.81 -129.81
N ALA A 263 -62.69 -41.88 -129.30
CA ALA A 263 -63.64 -41.07 -130.05
C ALA A 263 -62.94 -40.25 -131.14
N ASN A 264 -61.91 -39.45 -130.82
CA ASN A 264 -61.05 -38.77 -131.80
C ASN A 264 -60.04 -39.71 -132.50
N ARG A 265 -60.25 -41.04 -132.46
CA ARG A 265 -59.68 -41.98 -133.43
C ARG A 265 -60.76 -42.48 -134.38
N GLY A 266 -61.96 -42.83 -133.90
CA GLY A 266 -63.13 -43.08 -134.76
C GLY A 266 -63.70 -41.83 -135.47
N LEU A 267 -63.35 -40.63 -135.01
CA LEU A 267 -63.68 -39.34 -135.62
C LEU A 267 -62.47 -38.69 -136.32
N ARG A 268 -61.28 -39.31 -136.28
CA ARG A 268 -60.14 -38.83 -137.09
C ARG A 268 -60.08 -39.41 -138.50
N ASP A 269 -60.98 -40.34 -138.80
CA ASP A 269 -61.48 -40.55 -140.16
C ASP A 269 -62.28 -39.32 -140.69
N ALA A 270 -62.39 -38.23 -139.90
CA ALA A 270 -62.92 -36.91 -140.29
C ALA A 270 -62.08 -35.67 -139.89
N GLY A 271 -60.86 -35.81 -139.33
CA GLY A 271 -59.83 -34.73 -139.26
C GLY A 271 -59.70 -33.80 -137.99
N LEU A 272 -58.69 -32.88 -138.04
CA LEU A 272 -58.40 -31.70 -137.17
C LEU A 272 -57.72 -31.88 -135.76
N ALA A 273 -57.27 -30.78 -135.09
CA ALA A 273 -56.08 -30.68 -134.17
C ALA A 273 -56.15 -29.65 -132.95
N THR A 274 -54.99 -29.28 -132.32
CA THR A 274 -54.71 -28.26 -131.20
C THR A 274 -54.83 -28.74 -129.70
N LEU A 275 -54.30 -28.14 -128.58
CA LEU A 275 -53.26 -27.10 -128.22
C LEU A 275 -52.72 -27.21 -126.72
N GLU A 276 -52.10 -26.17 -126.10
CA GLU A 276 -51.32 -26.11 -124.80
C GLU A 276 -51.67 -24.90 -123.83
N THR A 277 -51.04 -24.72 -122.61
CA THR A 277 -50.75 -23.41 -121.85
C THR A 277 -50.12 -23.51 -120.39
N LYS A 278 -49.80 -22.37 -119.66
CA LYS A 278 -48.92 -22.16 -118.43
C LYS A 278 -49.34 -21.01 -117.41
N GLY A 279 -48.54 -20.67 -116.34
CA GLY A 279 -48.51 -19.44 -115.44
C GLY A 279 -48.15 -19.71 -113.92
N GLU A 280 -47.27 -19.07 -113.08
CA GLU A 280 -46.34 -17.86 -112.98
C GLU A 280 -46.91 -16.51 -112.34
N GLU A 281 -46.34 -15.63 -111.43
CA GLU A 281 -45.19 -15.52 -110.42
C GLU A 281 -45.20 -14.17 -109.51
N LEU A 282 -44.16 -13.81 -108.65
CA LEU A 282 -43.76 -12.49 -107.93
C LEU A 282 -44.19 -12.12 -106.41
N MET A 283 -43.91 -10.92 -105.77
CA MET A 283 -42.71 -10.26 -105.04
C MET A 283 -43.15 -8.96 -104.16
N GLN A 284 -42.49 -8.02 -103.36
CA GLN A 284 -41.13 -7.61 -102.77
C GLN A 284 -41.12 -6.35 -101.73
N GLU A 285 -40.13 -6.16 -100.78
CA GLU A 285 -39.44 -4.95 -100.05
C GLU A 285 -40.12 -3.71 -99.28
N GLU A 286 -39.57 -2.73 -98.44
CA GLU A 286 -38.29 -2.33 -97.67
C GLU A 286 -38.43 -1.28 -96.43
N SER A 287 -37.48 -0.34 -96.06
CA SER A 287 -37.30 0.52 -94.78
C SER A 287 -36.97 2.07 -94.87
N PRO A 288 -36.73 2.90 -93.77
CA PRO A 288 -35.60 3.94 -93.66
C PRO A 288 -35.20 4.57 -92.24
N ALA A 289 -34.21 5.51 -92.15
CA ALA A 289 -33.82 6.32 -90.91
C ALA A 289 -32.95 7.62 -91.13
N SER A 290 -32.93 8.64 -90.20
CA SER A 290 -31.92 9.75 -90.08
C SER A 290 -32.11 10.80 -88.92
N GLU A 291 -31.42 10.73 -87.76
CA GLU A 291 -31.47 11.76 -86.67
C GLU A 291 -30.19 11.93 -85.76
N LEU A 292 -29.02 11.35 -86.08
CA LEU A 292 -28.13 10.82 -85.02
C LEU A 292 -27.05 11.73 -84.38
N ASP A 293 -26.55 12.80 -85.02
CA ASP A 293 -25.29 13.43 -84.58
C ASP A 293 -25.37 14.35 -83.34
N SER A 294 -26.38 15.23 -83.24
CA SER A 294 -26.49 16.17 -82.11
C SER A 294 -26.73 15.45 -80.77
N ALA A 295 -27.54 14.39 -80.80
CA ALA A 295 -27.79 13.52 -79.67
C ALA A 295 -26.52 12.79 -79.20
N ALA A 296 -25.62 12.41 -80.11
CA ALA A 296 -24.37 11.72 -79.77
C ALA A 296 -23.39 12.64 -79.01
N VAL A 297 -23.28 13.92 -79.38
CA VAL A 297 -22.43 14.90 -78.67
C VAL A 297 -22.99 15.19 -77.27
N ALA A 298 -24.30 15.44 -77.16
CA ALA A 298 -24.95 15.66 -75.87
C ALA A 298 -24.82 14.44 -74.93
N ALA A 299 -24.95 13.21 -75.46
CA ALA A 299 -24.77 11.98 -74.69
C ALA A 299 -23.34 11.79 -74.16
N ARG A 300 -22.31 12.15 -74.94
CA ARG A 300 -20.91 12.10 -74.48
C ARG A 300 -20.65 13.09 -73.34
N LEU A 301 -21.06 14.35 -73.50
CA LEU A 301 -20.91 15.37 -72.46
C LEU A 301 -21.68 14.99 -71.18
N ALA A 302 -22.86 14.39 -71.31
CA ALA A 302 -23.64 13.89 -70.18
C ALA A 302 -22.90 12.82 -69.37
N GLU A 303 -22.25 11.87 -70.03
CA GLU A 303 -21.53 10.81 -69.33
C GLU A 303 -20.21 11.31 -68.72
N GLU A 304 -19.52 12.24 -69.37
CA GLU A 304 -18.32 12.90 -68.85
C GLU A 304 -18.63 13.75 -67.59
N VAL A 305 -19.72 14.52 -67.61
CA VAL A 305 -20.20 15.29 -66.45
C VAL A 305 -20.64 14.36 -65.31
N ARG A 306 -21.36 13.26 -65.61
CA ARG A 306 -21.72 12.24 -64.60
C ARG A 306 -20.47 11.62 -63.96
N ALA A 307 -19.53 11.12 -64.76
CA ALA A 307 -18.32 10.46 -64.28
C ALA A 307 -17.48 11.41 -63.40
N ARG A 308 -17.32 12.67 -63.79
CA ARG A 308 -16.66 13.69 -62.96
C ARG A 308 -17.44 13.99 -61.67
N SER A 309 -18.77 14.12 -61.73
CA SER A 309 -19.59 14.38 -60.55
C SER A 309 -19.55 13.24 -59.52
N ALA A 310 -19.51 11.99 -59.99
CA ALA A 310 -19.33 10.81 -59.14
C ALA A 310 -17.93 10.82 -58.50
N ALA A 311 -16.87 11.00 -59.29
CA ALA A 311 -15.50 11.04 -58.79
C ALA A 311 -15.27 12.18 -57.78
N VAL A 312 -15.85 13.37 -57.99
CA VAL A 312 -15.78 14.49 -57.05
C VAL A 312 -16.61 14.23 -55.79
N SER A 313 -17.79 13.61 -55.88
CA SER A 313 -18.58 13.20 -54.71
C SER A 313 -17.81 12.18 -53.85
N ASP A 314 -17.15 11.23 -54.50
CA ASP A 314 -16.29 10.22 -53.87
C ASP A 314 -15.05 10.85 -53.21
N ARG A 315 -14.45 11.86 -53.83
CA ARG A 315 -13.37 12.66 -53.25
C ARG A 315 -13.84 13.46 -52.05
N ILE A 316 -14.99 14.14 -52.11
CA ILE A 316 -15.54 14.93 -51.00
C ILE A 316 -15.86 14.03 -49.80
N SER A 317 -16.42 12.83 -50.01
CA SER A 317 -16.71 11.89 -48.92
C SER A 317 -15.44 11.44 -48.18
N LYS A 318 -14.33 11.27 -48.92
CA LYS A 318 -13.00 10.88 -48.39
C LYS A 318 -12.21 12.08 -47.83
N ALA A 319 -12.34 13.26 -48.42
CA ALA A 319 -11.64 14.50 -48.04
C ALA A 319 -12.17 15.12 -46.73
N LYS A 320 -13.28 14.61 -46.18
CA LYS A 320 -13.81 14.98 -44.85
C LYS A 320 -12.80 14.77 -43.69
N ALA A 321 -11.67 14.10 -43.95
CA ALA A 321 -10.55 13.95 -43.03
C ALA A 321 -9.35 14.91 -43.27
N THR A 322 -9.28 15.64 -44.39
CA THR A 322 -8.07 16.37 -44.81
C THR A 322 -8.38 17.72 -45.47
N THR A 323 -8.19 18.82 -44.75
CA THR A 323 -8.59 20.19 -45.13
C THR A 323 -7.66 20.93 -46.11
N GLY A 324 -6.82 20.21 -46.86
CA GLY A 324 -5.76 20.81 -47.70
C GLY A 324 -6.17 21.25 -49.11
N ASN A 325 -7.08 20.53 -49.77
CA ASN A 325 -7.31 20.64 -51.22
C ASN A 325 -8.55 21.48 -51.60
N ASP A 326 -8.96 22.34 -50.68
CA ASP A 326 -10.26 23.00 -50.66
C ASP A 326 -10.47 24.01 -51.81
N SER A 327 -9.39 24.63 -52.29
CA SER A 327 -9.38 25.50 -53.47
C SER A 327 -9.58 24.72 -54.78
N ALA A 328 -8.81 23.65 -54.97
CA ALA A 328 -8.89 22.80 -56.16
C ALA A 328 -10.26 22.12 -56.27
N MET A 329 -10.82 21.62 -55.16
CA MET A 329 -12.18 21.04 -55.17
C MET A 329 -13.25 22.07 -55.56
N ARG A 330 -13.11 23.34 -55.14
CA ARG A 330 -14.03 24.41 -55.58
C ARG A 330 -13.96 24.69 -57.08
N GLU A 331 -12.79 24.56 -57.70
CA GLU A 331 -12.63 24.71 -59.16
C GLU A 331 -13.11 23.47 -59.95
N GLU A 332 -12.89 22.25 -59.44
CA GLU A 332 -13.49 21.04 -60.00
C GLU A 332 -15.04 21.12 -59.97
N ILE A 333 -15.62 21.59 -58.86
CA ILE A 333 -17.08 21.81 -58.75
C ILE A 333 -17.56 22.89 -59.73
N ALA A 334 -16.83 24.01 -59.86
CA ALA A 334 -17.20 25.09 -60.77
C ALA A 334 -17.17 24.67 -62.25
N SER A 335 -16.19 23.84 -62.65
CA SER A 335 -16.12 23.31 -64.01
C SER A 335 -17.22 22.27 -64.31
N ILE A 336 -17.57 21.41 -63.33
CA ILE A 336 -18.73 20.49 -63.44
C ILE A 336 -20.04 21.28 -63.58
N ALA A 337 -20.22 22.35 -62.82
CA ALA A 337 -21.42 23.20 -62.91
C ALA A 337 -21.51 23.91 -64.27
N ALA A 338 -20.40 24.44 -64.80
CA ALA A 338 -20.35 25.01 -66.15
C ALA A 338 -20.67 23.97 -67.24
N GLY A 339 -20.16 22.74 -67.12
CA GLY A 339 -20.47 21.64 -68.04
C GLY A 339 -21.94 21.21 -67.99
N MET A 340 -22.58 21.26 -66.83
CA MET A 340 -24.02 21.02 -66.69
C MET A 340 -24.85 22.11 -67.39
N VAL A 341 -24.46 23.38 -67.27
CA VAL A 341 -25.13 24.52 -67.95
C VAL A 341 -24.98 24.41 -69.48
N ALA A 342 -23.80 24.04 -69.96
CA ALA A 342 -23.57 23.77 -71.38
C ALA A 342 -24.43 22.59 -71.89
N LEU A 343 -24.52 21.51 -71.12
CA LEU A 343 -25.38 20.35 -71.43
C LEU A 343 -26.86 20.74 -71.52
N THR A 344 -27.38 21.56 -70.60
CA THR A 344 -28.76 22.05 -70.70
C THR A 344 -28.98 22.91 -71.94
N ALA A 345 -28.04 23.81 -72.29
CA ALA A 345 -28.11 24.64 -73.50
C ALA A 345 -27.88 23.88 -74.83
N LEU A 346 -27.42 22.62 -74.77
CA LEU A 346 -27.40 21.69 -75.90
C LEU A 346 -28.71 20.90 -76.00
N ASN A 347 -29.25 20.39 -74.89
CA ASN A 347 -30.51 19.64 -74.86
C ASN A 347 -31.74 20.51 -75.16
N GLU A 348 -31.75 21.77 -74.71
CA GLU A 348 -32.77 22.78 -75.03
C GLU A 348 -32.57 23.39 -76.44
N GLY A 349 -31.46 23.08 -77.11
CA GLY A 349 -31.18 23.48 -78.48
C GLY A 349 -30.94 25.00 -78.67
N PRO A 350 -31.12 25.51 -79.90
CA PRO A 350 -30.83 26.91 -80.24
C PRO A 350 -31.82 27.92 -79.63
N SER A 351 -32.93 27.46 -79.06
CA SER A 351 -33.98 28.26 -78.39
C SER A 351 -33.78 28.37 -76.87
N SER A 352 -32.62 28.00 -76.34
CA SER A 352 -32.33 28.03 -74.91
C SER A 352 -32.08 29.46 -74.40
N PRO A 353 -32.85 29.99 -73.42
CA PRO A 353 -32.64 31.32 -72.86
C PRO A 353 -31.33 31.43 -72.07
N ILE A 354 -30.66 30.29 -71.82
CA ILE A 354 -29.30 30.23 -71.29
C ILE A 354 -28.31 30.91 -72.25
N ARG A 355 -28.50 30.83 -73.58
CA ARG A 355 -27.59 31.43 -74.57
C ARG A 355 -27.55 32.95 -74.47
N ASP A 356 -28.71 33.57 -74.28
CA ASP A 356 -28.87 35.03 -74.09
C ASP A 356 -28.25 35.54 -72.77
N LEU A 357 -27.87 34.63 -71.86
CA LEU A 357 -27.27 34.92 -70.55
C LEU A 357 -25.76 34.60 -70.49
N LEU A 358 -25.17 34.14 -71.60
CA LEU A 358 -23.73 33.88 -71.71
C LEU A 358 -23.02 35.11 -72.32
N PRO A 359 -21.77 35.40 -71.92
CA PRO A 359 -20.99 36.47 -72.55
C PRO A 359 -20.65 36.11 -74.00
N GLU A 360 -20.89 37.03 -74.93
CA GLU A 360 -20.59 36.83 -76.36
C GLU A 360 -19.07 36.75 -76.62
N ASP A 361 -18.27 37.52 -75.87
CA ASP A 361 -16.80 37.52 -75.96
C ASP A 361 -16.14 36.58 -74.93
N ALA A 362 -15.44 35.56 -75.42
CA ALA A 362 -14.64 34.64 -74.61
C ALA A 362 -13.23 35.20 -74.24
N GLY A 363 -13.12 36.51 -74.03
CA GLY A 363 -11.85 37.19 -73.71
C GLY A 363 -11.45 37.07 -72.23
N ASN A 364 -10.21 36.66 -71.96
CA ASN A 364 -9.64 36.69 -70.61
C ASN A 364 -9.05 38.08 -70.30
N GLU A 365 -9.56 38.77 -69.28
CA GLU A 365 -8.83 39.88 -68.66
C GLU A 365 -7.84 39.32 -67.62
N GLU A 366 -6.56 39.69 -67.74
CA GLU A 366 -5.47 39.10 -66.95
C GLU A 366 -5.50 39.56 -65.48
N GLY A 367 -6.22 38.83 -64.64
CA GLY A 367 -6.14 38.95 -63.17
C GLY A 367 -7.39 38.53 -62.40
N GLU A 368 -8.56 38.48 -63.05
CA GLU A 368 -9.82 38.17 -62.38
C GLU A 368 -10.20 36.67 -62.46
N ARG A 369 -11.09 36.22 -61.56
CA ARG A 369 -11.48 34.81 -61.43
C ARG A 369 -12.50 34.42 -62.51
N VAL A 370 -12.05 33.67 -63.52
CA VAL A 370 -12.87 33.18 -64.65
C VAL A 370 -14.24 32.66 -64.20
N SER A 371 -15.30 33.35 -64.64
CA SER A 371 -16.68 33.16 -64.17
C SER A 371 -17.32 31.86 -64.69
N LEU A 372 -18.38 31.40 -64.01
CA LEU A 372 -19.09 30.16 -64.40
C LEU A 372 -19.76 30.30 -65.78
N ALA A 373 -20.37 31.46 -66.07
CA ALA A 373 -20.97 31.74 -67.38
C ALA A 373 -19.91 31.72 -68.50
N GLN A 374 -18.75 32.34 -68.27
CA GLN A 374 -17.65 32.36 -69.24
C GLN A 374 -17.09 30.95 -69.49
N ARG A 375 -16.97 30.11 -68.44
CA ARG A 375 -16.59 28.69 -68.60
C ARG A 375 -17.65 27.91 -69.40
N ALA A 376 -18.94 28.13 -69.16
CA ALA A 376 -20.00 27.48 -69.92
C ALA A 376 -20.01 27.92 -71.39
N ALA A 377 -19.76 29.22 -71.66
CA ALA A 377 -19.60 29.74 -73.02
C ALA A 377 -18.42 29.07 -73.75
N THR A 378 -17.26 28.91 -73.10
CA THR A 378 -16.10 28.23 -73.71
C THR A 378 -16.32 26.74 -74.01
N ILE A 379 -17.23 26.07 -73.29
CA ILE A 379 -17.62 24.66 -73.57
C ILE A 379 -18.59 24.59 -74.75
N LEU A 380 -19.43 25.62 -74.96
CA LEU A 380 -20.37 25.71 -76.08
C LEU A 380 -19.74 26.22 -77.38
N SER A 381 -18.63 26.97 -77.30
CA SER A 381 -17.90 27.49 -78.47
C SER A 381 -16.78 26.57 -78.97
N GLN A 382 -16.45 25.50 -78.24
CA GLN A 382 -15.56 24.42 -78.69
C GLN A 382 -16.37 23.29 -79.33
N PRO A 383 -16.38 23.14 -80.68
CA PRO A 383 -16.85 21.91 -81.31
C PRO A 383 -15.88 20.76 -80.99
N GLY A 384 -16.44 19.61 -80.58
CA GLY A 384 -15.70 18.37 -80.30
C GLY A 384 -15.85 17.31 -81.37
#